data_AF-A0A1J9R485-F1
#
_entry.id   AF-A0A1J9R485-F1
#
_cell.length_a   1.000
_cell.length_b   1.000
_cell.length_c   1.000
_cell.angle_alpha   90.00
_cell.angle_beta   90.00
_cell.angle_gamma   90.00
#
_symmetry.space_group_name_H-M   'P 1'
#
loop_
_entity.id
_entity.type
_entity.pdbx_description
1 polymer ?
#
loop_
_entity_poly.entity_id
_entity_poly.type
_entity_poly.pdbx_seq_one_letter_code
_entity_poly.pdbx_strand_id
1 'polypeptide(L)'
;MNSSIPALCEEVKSLLPSDLRKDKWYLLTVAALVASGKPTEVGKVYEYLVDTEYPNLTQEQERRIASRFSDLLMKEWTLVGIPSVLMAISSLARVEKFVSATNTALGEKRRNIDLEKEITERGTKFIQLLYKQNLEPIFDTWGSYKEEFAWLEKSVIYGLFLADQTVLSQVETLLVTLPSIMCQGWPGPALWHLRGLRRLGRSVEDVEKVQQAIEAVAVWSGKSIKGWPRVIDIRDGI
;
A
#
# COMPACT_ATOMS: atom_id res chain seq x y z
N MET A 1 15.12 21.44 8.17
CA MET A 1 14.44 20.63 9.21
C MET A 1 13.13 20.17 8.60
N ASN A 2 12.91 18.86 8.53
CA ASN A 2 11.67 18.32 7.98
C ASN A 2 10.52 18.70 8.94
N SER A 3 9.33 18.97 8.40
CA SER A 3 8.14 19.31 9.20
C SER A 3 7.78 18.17 10.16
N SER A 4 6.89 18.40 11.14
CA SER A 4 6.49 17.33 12.08
C SER A 4 5.60 16.28 11.38
N ILE A 5 5.44 15.08 11.98
CA ILE A 5 4.50 14.06 11.48
C ILE A 5 3.06 14.60 11.40
N PRO A 6 2.51 15.31 12.40
CA PRO A 6 1.20 15.94 12.26
C PRO A 6 1.09 16.88 11.03
N ALA A 7 2.12 17.68 10.77
CA ALA A 7 2.12 18.57 9.60
C ALA A 7 2.14 17.78 8.29
N LEU A 8 2.91 16.69 8.21
CA LEU A 8 2.90 15.79 7.06
C LEU A 8 1.53 15.14 6.85
N CYS A 9 0.88 14.67 7.92
CA CYS A 9 -0.45 14.06 7.85
C CYS A 9 -1.49 15.05 7.29
N GLU A 10 -1.48 16.30 7.75
CA GLU A 10 -2.36 17.36 7.22
C GLU A 10 -2.07 17.69 5.75
N GLU A 11 -0.79 17.75 5.37
CA GLU A 11 -0.38 17.96 3.98
C GLU A 11 -0.91 16.84 3.07
N VAL A 12 -0.68 15.57 3.43
CA VAL A 12 -1.20 14.41 2.69
C VAL A 12 -2.72 14.45 2.58
N LYS A 13 -3.42 14.72 3.70
CA LYS A 13 -4.88 14.87 3.70
C LYS A 13 -5.31 15.95 2.72
N SER A 14 -4.65 17.11 2.72
CA SER A 14 -5.00 18.25 1.86
C SER A 14 -4.89 17.95 0.36
N LEU A 15 -3.95 17.09 -0.04
CA LEU A 15 -3.70 16.69 -1.42
C LEU A 15 -4.69 15.64 -1.92
N LEU A 16 -5.04 14.67 -1.07
CA LEU A 16 -5.86 13.54 -1.48
C LEU A 16 -7.28 13.93 -1.89
N PRO A 17 -7.88 13.20 -2.87
CA PRO A 17 -9.30 13.27 -3.18
C PRO A 17 -10.16 13.05 -1.94
N SER A 18 -11.35 13.67 -1.90
CA SER A 18 -12.18 13.75 -0.70
C SER A 18 -12.62 12.39 -0.15
N ASP A 19 -12.83 11.39 -1.01
CA ASP A 19 -13.22 10.03 -0.61
C ASP A 19 -12.04 9.19 -0.08
N LEU A 20 -10.81 9.58 -0.41
CA LEU A 20 -9.57 8.96 0.09
C LEU A 20 -9.06 9.67 1.37
N ARG A 21 -9.37 10.96 1.53
CA ARG A 21 -8.97 11.78 2.69
C ARG A 21 -9.57 11.34 4.02
N LYS A 22 -10.75 10.73 4.02
CA LYS A 22 -11.49 10.41 5.27
C LYS A 22 -10.81 9.32 6.10
N ASP A 23 -10.73 8.10 5.55
CA ASP A 23 -10.33 6.91 6.32
C ASP A 23 -9.23 6.06 5.65
N LYS A 24 -8.58 6.63 4.61
CA LYS A 24 -7.57 5.92 3.79
C LYS A 24 -6.23 6.66 3.69
N TRP A 25 -6.18 7.94 4.06
CA TRP A 25 -4.98 8.78 3.93
C TRP A 25 -3.75 8.17 4.61
N TYR A 26 -3.93 7.53 5.76
CA TYR A 26 -2.84 6.92 6.51
C TYR A 26 -2.28 5.68 5.81
N LEU A 27 -3.05 4.99 4.95
CA LEU A 27 -2.54 3.81 4.24
C LEU A 27 -1.40 4.20 3.30
N LEU A 28 -1.62 5.25 2.51
CA LEU A 28 -0.61 5.79 1.61
C LEU A 28 0.56 6.39 2.40
N THR A 29 0.25 7.12 3.47
CA THR A 29 1.27 7.78 4.30
C THR A 29 2.23 6.76 4.92
N VAL A 30 1.69 5.70 5.52
CA VAL A 30 2.47 4.64 6.17
C VAL A 30 3.31 3.89 5.17
N ALA A 31 2.72 3.45 4.06
CA ALA A 31 3.45 2.73 3.01
C ALA A 31 4.58 3.61 2.42
N ALA A 32 4.32 4.89 2.18
CA ALA A 32 5.35 5.80 1.68
C ALA A 32 6.46 6.03 2.72
N LEU A 33 6.16 6.13 4.01
CA LEU A 33 7.17 6.27 5.08
C LEU A 33 8.06 5.01 5.20
N VAL A 34 7.45 3.82 5.21
CA VAL A 34 8.17 2.55 5.30
C VAL A 34 9.09 2.38 4.10
N ALA A 35 8.56 2.52 2.87
CA ALA A 35 9.34 2.48 1.64
C ALA A 35 10.38 3.61 1.52
N SER A 36 10.20 4.71 2.27
CA SER A 36 11.15 5.82 2.35
C SER A 36 12.22 5.68 3.43
N GLY A 37 12.28 4.54 4.12
CA GLY A 37 13.27 4.30 5.17
C GLY A 37 12.97 5.03 6.48
N LYS A 38 11.70 5.36 6.72
CA LYS A 38 11.19 5.95 7.96
C LYS A 38 10.18 5.04 8.70
N PRO A 39 10.41 3.71 8.78
CA PRO A 39 9.41 2.80 9.35
C PRO A 39 9.11 3.06 10.83
N THR A 40 10.04 3.62 11.60
CA THR A 40 9.84 3.95 13.02
C THR A 40 8.96 5.17 13.27
N GLU A 41 8.60 5.92 12.22
CA GLU A 41 7.67 7.06 12.32
C GLU A 41 6.21 6.61 12.26
N VAL A 42 5.95 5.34 11.89
CA VAL A 42 4.59 4.79 11.74
C VAL A 42 3.79 4.86 13.05
N GLY A 43 4.42 4.66 14.21
CA GLY A 43 3.77 4.85 15.52
C GLY A 43 3.25 6.27 15.73
N LYS A 44 3.98 7.30 15.26
CA LYS A 44 3.52 8.69 15.39
C LYS A 44 2.36 9.01 14.45
N VAL A 45 2.31 8.39 13.28
CA VAL A 45 1.15 8.48 12.37
C VAL A 45 -0.08 7.84 13.02
N TYR A 46 0.10 6.71 13.70
CA TYR A 46 -0.95 6.05 14.44
C TYR A 46 -1.48 6.90 15.61
N GLU A 47 -0.59 7.46 16.43
CA GLU A 47 -0.97 8.36 17.53
C GLU A 47 -1.79 9.55 16.99
N TYR A 48 -1.29 10.22 15.95
CA TYR A 48 -2.02 11.31 15.29
C TYR A 48 -3.39 10.85 14.78
N LEU A 49 -3.48 9.71 14.09
CA LEU A 49 -4.74 9.18 13.57
C LEU A 49 -5.76 8.95 14.69
N VAL A 50 -5.35 8.31 15.77
CA VAL A 50 -6.22 8.03 16.91
C VAL A 50 -6.65 9.32 17.59
N ASP A 51 -5.73 10.23 17.84
CA ASP A 51 -6.02 11.45 18.61
C ASP A 51 -6.88 12.44 17.82
N THR A 52 -6.77 12.50 16.48
CA THR A 52 -7.56 13.44 15.66
C THR A 52 -8.85 12.86 15.11
N GLU A 53 -8.86 11.59 14.70
CA GLU A 53 -10.04 10.97 14.05
C GLU A 53 -10.89 10.13 15.04
N TYR A 54 -10.34 9.78 16.21
CA TYR A 54 -10.98 8.93 17.21
C TYR A 54 -10.84 9.48 18.65
N PRO A 55 -11.38 10.68 18.96
CA PRO A 55 -11.23 11.31 20.28
C PRO A 55 -11.80 10.50 21.46
N ASN A 56 -12.69 9.54 21.17
CA ASN A 56 -13.23 8.56 22.13
C ASN A 56 -12.98 7.13 21.63
N LEU A 57 -11.71 6.82 21.33
CA LEU A 57 -11.31 5.52 20.79
C LEU A 57 -11.89 4.36 21.63
N THR A 58 -12.63 3.47 20.97
CA THR A 58 -13.08 2.20 21.55
C THR A 58 -12.16 1.06 21.15
N GLN A 59 -12.18 -0.04 21.92
CA GLN A 59 -11.42 -1.25 21.58
C GLN A 59 -11.79 -1.79 20.18
N GLU A 60 -13.06 -1.70 19.77
CA GLU A 60 -13.49 -2.18 18.46
C GLU A 60 -13.00 -1.31 17.31
N GLN A 61 -13.00 0.02 17.50
CA GLN A 61 -12.38 0.94 16.54
C GLN A 61 -10.89 0.68 16.40
N GLU A 62 -10.18 0.49 17.52
CA GLU A 62 -8.76 0.20 17.50
C GLU A 62 -8.45 -1.15 16.85
N ARG A 63 -9.24 -2.20 17.13
CA ARG A 63 -9.14 -3.50 16.43
C ARG A 63 -9.29 -3.34 14.91
N ARG A 64 -10.21 -2.49 14.45
CA ARG A 64 -10.36 -2.19 13.02
C ARG A 64 -9.11 -1.50 12.47
N ILE A 65 -8.56 -0.52 13.18
CA ILE A 65 -7.35 0.20 12.77
C ILE A 65 -6.16 -0.78 12.71
N ALA A 66 -5.92 -1.54 13.77
CA ALA A 66 -4.86 -2.55 13.85
C ALA A 66 -4.96 -3.60 12.74
N SER A 67 -6.17 -4.07 12.43
CA SER A 67 -6.42 -4.99 11.29
C SER A 67 -6.01 -4.37 9.95
N ARG A 68 -6.32 -3.10 9.72
CA ARG A 68 -5.96 -2.37 8.49
C ARG A 68 -4.47 -2.09 8.38
N PHE A 69 -3.80 -1.73 9.47
CA PHE A 69 -2.34 -1.60 9.51
C PHE A 69 -1.66 -2.96 9.28
N SER A 70 -2.17 -4.03 9.87
CA SER A 70 -1.66 -5.39 9.64
C SER A 70 -1.79 -5.80 8.18
N ASP A 71 -2.97 -5.62 7.55
CA ASP A 71 -3.17 -5.93 6.13
C ASP A 71 -2.31 -5.06 5.21
N LEU A 72 -2.15 -3.77 5.51
CA LEU A 72 -1.23 -2.88 4.81
C LEU A 72 0.20 -3.41 4.83
N LEU A 73 0.74 -3.70 6.02
CA LEU A 73 2.14 -4.11 6.20
C LEU A 73 2.39 -5.53 5.64
N MET A 74 1.38 -6.40 5.73
CA MET A 74 1.37 -7.72 5.09
C MET A 74 1.30 -7.67 3.57
N LYS A 75 0.77 -6.59 2.97
CA LYS A 75 0.85 -6.37 1.52
C LYS A 75 2.17 -5.73 1.13
N GLU A 76 2.61 -4.75 1.91
CA GLU A 76 3.81 -3.95 1.64
C GLU A 76 5.12 -4.76 1.71
N TRP A 77 5.27 -5.73 2.61
CA TRP A 77 6.53 -6.48 2.75
C TRP A 77 6.96 -7.17 1.45
N THR A 78 6.00 -7.53 0.59
CA THR A 78 6.26 -8.14 -0.73
C THR A 78 7.03 -7.21 -1.67
N LEU A 79 7.03 -5.90 -1.38
CA LEU A 79 7.63 -4.85 -2.21
C LEU A 79 8.86 -4.21 -1.55
N VAL A 80 8.87 -4.08 -0.22
CA VAL A 80 9.94 -3.34 0.51
C VAL A 80 10.82 -4.24 1.39
N GLY A 81 10.47 -5.52 1.52
CA GLY A 81 11.17 -6.49 2.36
C GLY A 81 10.74 -6.47 3.83
N ILE A 82 10.86 -7.64 4.48
CA ILE A 82 10.39 -7.85 5.85
C ILE A 82 11.10 -6.99 6.93
N PRO A 83 12.41 -6.65 6.86
CA PRO A 83 13.05 -5.90 7.94
C PRO A 83 12.42 -4.52 8.20
N SER A 84 12.12 -3.76 7.14
CA SER A 84 11.48 -2.44 7.25
C SER A 84 10.10 -2.55 7.88
N VAL A 85 9.32 -3.57 7.49
CA VAL A 85 8.00 -3.84 8.05
C VAL A 85 8.07 -4.22 9.53
N LEU A 86 9.05 -5.02 9.95
CA LEU A 86 9.23 -5.37 11.36
C LEU A 86 9.53 -4.15 12.24
N MET A 87 10.28 -3.17 11.72
CA MET A 87 10.52 -1.89 12.40
C MET A 87 9.22 -1.07 12.54
N ALA A 88 8.35 -1.09 11.52
CA ALA A 88 7.05 -0.42 11.57
C ALA A 88 6.08 -1.09 12.55
N ILE A 89 5.96 -2.42 12.51
CA ILE A 89 5.15 -3.19 13.46
C ILE A 89 5.62 -2.92 14.90
N SER A 90 6.93 -2.95 15.13
CA SER A 90 7.50 -2.67 16.46
C SER A 90 7.26 -1.24 16.93
N SER A 91 7.10 -0.28 16.01
CA SER A 91 6.74 1.09 16.32
C SER A 91 5.26 1.22 16.69
N LEU A 92 4.36 0.55 15.97
CA LEU A 92 2.94 0.49 16.25
C LEU A 92 2.63 -0.16 17.60
N ALA A 93 3.20 -1.35 17.85
CA ALA A 93 2.95 -2.12 19.06
C ALA A 93 3.33 -1.38 20.36
N ARG A 94 4.14 -0.32 20.29
CA ARG A 94 4.52 0.51 21.45
C ARG A 94 3.47 1.56 21.81
N VAL A 95 2.57 1.92 20.89
CA VAL A 95 1.64 3.04 21.03
C VAL A 95 0.16 2.61 21.01
N GLU A 96 -0.12 1.33 20.73
CA GLU A 96 -1.46 0.74 20.86
C GLU A 96 -1.98 0.82 22.31
N LYS A 97 -3.28 1.09 22.49
CA LYS A 97 -3.92 1.39 23.78
C LYS A 97 -4.75 0.22 24.32
N PHE A 98 -5.56 -0.44 23.49
CA PHE A 98 -6.53 -1.49 23.86
C PHE A 98 -6.33 -2.82 23.13
N VAL A 99 -5.55 -2.87 22.05
CA VAL A 99 -5.20 -4.11 21.33
C VAL A 99 -3.86 -4.68 21.81
N SER A 100 -3.72 -6.00 21.84
CA SER A 100 -2.50 -6.71 22.23
C SER A 100 -2.54 -8.18 21.81
N ALA A 101 -1.44 -8.91 22.04
CA ALA A 101 -1.36 -10.35 21.76
C ALA A 101 -2.41 -11.21 22.51
N THR A 102 -3.03 -10.71 23.59
CA THR A 102 -4.04 -11.46 24.35
C THR A 102 -5.45 -11.32 23.75
N ASN A 103 -5.67 -10.33 22.89
CA ASN A 103 -6.99 -10.03 22.33
C ASN A 103 -6.97 -9.84 20.81
N THR A 104 -5.86 -10.25 20.18
CA THR A 104 -5.67 -10.40 18.74
C THR A 104 -5.22 -11.84 18.46
N ALA A 105 -5.50 -12.36 17.28
CA ALA A 105 -5.15 -13.73 16.92
C ALA A 105 -4.88 -13.85 15.42
N LEU A 106 -4.09 -14.87 15.05
CA LEU A 106 -3.95 -15.26 13.65
C LEU A 106 -5.31 -15.72 13.12
N GLY A 107 -5.85 -14.98 12.15
CA GLY A 107 -7.13 -15.30 11.51
C GLY A 107 -7.10 -16.64 10.79
N GLU A 108 -8.26 -17.31 10.74
CA GLU A 108 -8.40 -18.66 10.17
C GLU A 108 -7.92 -18.77 8.72
N LYS A 109 -8.06 -17.70 7.94
CA LYS A 109 -7.64 -17.59 6.54
C LYS A 109 -6.13 -17.81 6.32
N ARG A 110 -5.31 -17.61 7.35
CA ARG A 110 -3.86 -17.84 7.29
C ARG A 110 -3.44 -19.19 7.89
N ARG A 111 -4.39 -20.01 8.38
CA ARG A 111 -4.12 -21.34 8.95
C ARG A 111 -4.20 -22.46 7.91
N ASN A 112 -5.13 -22.37 6.96
CA ASN A 112 -5.37 -23.37 5.92
C ASN A 112 -5.26 -22.72 4.53
N ILE A 113 -4.03 -22.36 4.14
CA ILE A 113 -3.78 -21.66 2.87
C ILE A 113 -3.79 -22.69 1.73
N ASP A 114 -4.75 -22.57 0.82
CA ASP A 114 -4.76 -23.31 -0.45
C ASP A 114 -4.15 -22.46 -1.57
N LEU A 115 -2.87 -22.71 -1.89
CA LEU A 115 -2.19 -22.04 -3.00
C LEU A 115 -2.52 -22.64 -4.37
N GLU A 116 -3.11 -23.84 -4.44
CA GLU A 116 -3.29 -24.56 -5.70
C GLU A 116 -4.46 -24.00 -6.51
N LYS A 117 -5.51 -23.51 -5.86
CA LYS A 117 -6.72 -23.05 -6.56
C LYS A 117 -7.15 -21.64 -6.22
N GLU A 118 -7.88 -21.44 -5.12
CA GLU A 118 -8.62 -20.20 -4.87
C GLU A 118 -7.71 -18.96 -4.82
N ILE A 119 -6.53 -19.12 -4.23
CA ILE A 119 -5.55 -18.04 -4.09
C ILE A 119 -4.93 -17.68 -5.45
N THR A 120 -4.60 -18.67 -6.26
CA THR A 120 -4.06 -18.44 -7.62
C THR A 120 -5.12 -17.81 -8.53
N GLU A 121 -6.37 -18.26 -8.45
CA GLU A 121 -7.48 -17.70 -9.24
C GLU A 121 -7.74 -16.23 -8.92
N ARG A 122 -7.83 -15.86 -7.63
CA ARG A 122 -8.07 -14.45 -7.23
C ARG A 122 -6.90 -13.56 -7.59
N GLY A 123 -5.66 -14.04 -7.44
CA GLY A 123 -4.46 -13.31 -7.80
C GLY A 123 -4.39 -13.06 -9.30
N THR A 124 -4.63 -14.11 -10.11
CA THR A 124 -4.73 -14.02 -11.57
C THR A 124 -5.80 -13.01 -12.00
N LYS A 125 -6.99 -13.04 -11.39
CA LYS A 125 -8.06 -12.08 -11.69
C LYS A 125 -7.64 -10.65 -11.39
N PHE A 126 -7.00 -10.41 -10.24
CA PHE A 126 -6.64 -9.05 -9.83
C PHE A 126 -5.48 -8.50 -10.66
N ILE A 127 -4.42 -9.28 -10.90
CA ILE A 127 -3.33 -8.83 -11.78
C ILE A 127 -3.83 -8.61 -13.22
N GLN A 128 -4.70 -9.47 -13.74
CA GLN A 128 -5.30 -9.26 -15.06
C GLN A 128 -6.15 -7.99 -15.13
N LEU A 129 -6.89 -7.64 -14.08
CA LEU A 129 -7.64 -6.38 -14.01
C LEU A 129 -6.72 -5.15 -14.11
N LEU A 130 -5.60 -5.17 -13.37
CA LEU A 130 -4.68 -4.04 -13.31
C LEU A 130 -3.84 -3.89 -14.57
N TYR A 131 -3.41 -5.00 -15.18
CA TYR A 131 -2.45 -4.99 -16.29
C TYR A 131 -3.10 -5.22 -17.65
N LYS A 132 -4.29 -5.83 -17.71
CA LYS A 132 -5.05 -6.13 -18.93
C LYS A 132 -4.14 -6.70 -20.03
N GLN A 133 -4.18 -6.12 -21.24
CA GLN A 133 -3.37 -6.52 -22.39
C GLN A 133 -1.87 -6.30 -22.20
N ASN A 134 -1.43 -5.54 -21.19
CA ASN A 134 -0.02 -5.33 -20.91
C ASN A 134 0.61 -6.45 -20.08
N LEU A 135 -0.18 -7.37 -19.51
CA LEU A 135 0.34 -8.37 -18.59
C LEU A 135 1.31 -9.35 -19.26
N GLU A 136 0.88 -10.03 -20.32
CA GLU A 136 1.74 -10.99 -21.04
C GLU A 136 2.99 -10.33 -21.62
N PRO A 137 2.90 -9.15 -22.29
CA PRO A 137 4.11 -8.45 -22.72
C PRO A 137 5.10 -8.12 -21.60
N ILE A 138 4.63 -7.84 -20.36
CA ILE A 138 5.52 -7.65 -19.21
C ILE A 138 6.18 -8.98 -18.84
N PHE A 139 5.44 -10.07 -18.77
CA PHE A 139 5.97 -11.39 -18.44
C PHE A 139 6.99 -11.88 -19.47
N ASP A 140 6.79 -11.56 -20.75
CA ASP A 140 7.73 -11.90 -21.83
C ASP A 140 9.10 -11.22 -21.65
N THR A 141 9.18 -10.11 -20.90
CA THR A 141 10.46 -9.46 -20.60
C THR A 141 11.33 -10.22 -19.61
N TRP A 142 10.80 -11.24 -18.92
CA TRP A 142 11.50 -12.00 -17.88
C TRP A 142 12.34 -13.16 -18.42
N GLY A 143 12.28 -13.43 -19.72
CA GLY A 143 13.10 -14.47 -20.36
C GLY A 143 12.89 -15.85 -19.74
N SER A 144 13.99 -16.54 -19.39
CA SER A 144 13.95 -17.89 -18.82
C SER A 144 13.24 -17.98 -17.46
N TYR A 145 13.03 -16.85 -16.77
CA TYR A 145 12.39 -16.81 -15.46
C TYR A 145 10.87 -16.64 -15.55
N LYS A 146 10.30 -16.50 -16.76
CA LYS A 146 8.89 -16.18 -16.99
C LYS A 146 7.94 -17.06 -16.17
N GLU A 147 8.03 -18.37 -16.29
CA GLU A 147 7.05 -19.29 -15.67
C GLU A 147 7.11 -19.23 -14.14
N GLU A 148 8.31 -19.22 -13.56
CA GLU A 148 8.49 -19.16 -12.11
C GLU A 148 7.99 -17.84 -11.52
N PHE A 149 8.33 -16.71 -12.15
CA PHE A 149 7.88 -15.40 -11.69
C PHE A 149 6.40 -15.14 -11.99
N ALA A 150 5.85 -15.69 -13.08
CA ALA A 150 4.42 -15.61 -13.34
C ALA A 150 3.61 -16.36 -12.26
N TRP A 151 4.09 -17.54 -11.82
CA TRP A 151 3.51 -18.22 -10.67
C TRP A 151 3.66 -17.42 -9.39
N LEU A 152 4.86 -16.91 -9.09
CA LEU A 152 5.11 -16.09 -7.89
C LEU A 152 4.15 -14.91 -7.82
N GLU A 153 3.99 -14.18 -8.93
CA GLU A 153 3.10 -13.03 -9.02
C GLU A 153 1.65 -13.43 -8.86
N LYS A 154 1.17 -14.44 -9.60
CA LYS A 154 -0.25 -14.86 -9.56
C LYS A 154 -0.64 -15.49 -8.22
N SER A 155 0.19 -16.36 -7.66
CA SER A 155 -0.18 -17.18 -6.51
C SER A 155 0.25 -16.57 -5.18
N VAL A 156 1.43 -15.96 -5.12
CA VAL A 156 1.99 -15.46 -3.85
C VAL A 156 1.76 -13.96 -3.71
N ILE A 157 2.34 -13.15 -4.60
CA ILE A 157 2.32 -11.69 -4.45
C ILE A 157 0.88 -11.18 -4.58
N TYR A 158 0.25 -11.39 -5.74
CA TYR A 158 -1.14 -11.04 -5.94
C TYR A 158 -2.06 -12.01 -5.21
N GLY A 159 -1.93 -13.31 -5.41
CA GLY A 159 -2.85 -14.29 -4.83
C GLY A 159 -2.92 -14.19 -3.31
N LEU A 160 -1.82 -14.45 -2.61
CA LEU A 160 -1.83 -14.58 -1.15
C LEU A 160 -2.03 -13.23 -0.44
N PHE A 161 -1.46 -12.14 -0.98
CA PHE A 161 -1.43 -10.83 -0.34
C PHE A 161 -2.26 -9.75 -1.07
N LEU A 162 -1.85 -9.30 -2.25
CA LEU A 162 -2.42 -8.07 -2.84
C LEU A 162 -3.89 -8.22 -3.29
N ALA A 163 -4.33 -9.41 -3.66
CA ALA A 163 -5.70 -9.71 -4.07
C ALA A 163 -6.61 -10.14 -2.91
N ASP A 164 -6.07 -10.27 -1.69
CA ASP A 164 -6.86 -10.49 -0.49
C ASP A 164 -7.54 -9.17 -0.09
N GLN A 165 -8.76 -8.97 -0.58
CA GLN A 165 -9.52 -7.74 -0.32
C GLN A 165 -10.46 -7.85 0.88
N THR A 166 -10.11 -8.68 1.86
CA THR A 166 -10.99 -8.95 3.01
C THR A 166 -10.94 -7.87 4.09
N VAL A 167 -9.89 -7.06 4.09
CA VAL A 167 -9.71 -5.91 5.01
C VAL A 167 -9.54 -4.60 4.22
N LEU A 168 -8.51 -4.51 3.37
CA LEU A 168 -8.36 -3.41 2.43
C LEU A 168 -9.03 -3.75 1.10
N SER A 169 -9.67 -2.77 0.45
CA SER A 169 -10.25 -2.88 -0.89
C SER A 169 -9.18 -2.81 -1.99
N GLN A 170 -9.58 -3.04 -3.26
CA GLN A 170 -8.67 -2.94 -4.41
C GLN A 170 -7.99 -1.57 -4.53
N VAL A 171 -8.73 -0.47 -4.30
CA VAL A 171 -8.17 0.88 -4.33
C VAL A 171 -7.22 1.09 -3.15
N GLU A 172 -7.59 0.65 -1.96
CA GLU A 172 -6.74 0.75 -0.77
C GLU A 172 -5.44 -0.06 -0.92
N THR A 173 -5.51 -1.23 -1.54
CA THR A 173 -4.31 -2.01 -1.92
C THR A 173 -3.42 -1.22 -2.89
N LEU A 174 -3.99 -0.47 -3.84
CA LEU A 174 -3.18 0.42 -4.69
C LEU A 174 -2.62 1.64 -3.96
N LEU A 175 -3.29 2.11 -2.90
CA LEU A 175 -2.73 3.11 -1.98
C LEU A 175 -1.58 2.56 -1.13
N VAL A 176 -1.36 1.25 -1.09
CA VAL A 176 -0.17 0.63 -0.46
C VAL A 176 0.90 0.35 -1.51
N THR A 177 0.54 -0.32 -2.60
CA THR A 177 1.51 -0.79 -3.60
C THR A 177 2.18 0.34 -4.37
N LEU A 178 1.44 1.38 -4.78
CA LEU A 178 2.00 2.50 -5.53
C LEU A 178 3.07 3.27 -4.75
N PRO A 179 2.82 3.75 -3.50
CA PRO A 179 3.88 4.40 -2.73
C PRO A 179 5.04 3.47 -2.40
N SER A 180 4.77 2.19 -2.13
CA SER A 180 5.81 1.19 -1.86
C SER A 180 6.81 1.07 -3.01
N ILE A 181 6.34 1.20 -4.25
CA ILE A 181 7.16 1.11 -5.47
C ILE A 181 7.80 2.47 -5.80
N MET A 182 7.00 3.55 -5.84
CA MET A 182 7.47 4.87 -6.24
C MET A 182 8.59 5.38 -5.33
N CYS A 183 8.43 5.22 -4.01
CA CYS A 183 9.44 5.68 -3.05
C CYS A 183 10.76 4.92 -3.20
N GLN A 184 10.79 3.73 -3.80
CA GLN A 184 12.01 2.98 -4.10
C GLN A 184 12.67 3.39 -5.42
N GLY A 185 12.02 4.20 -6.25
CA GLY A 185 12.59 4.75 -7.48
C GLY A 185 12.50 3.83 -8.70
N TRP A 186 11.50 2.94 -8.77
CA TRP A 186 11.31 2.00 -9.87
C TRP A 186 10.30 2.53 -10.92
N PRO A 187 10.74 3.18 -12.03
CA PRO A 187 9.83 3.90 -12.93
C PRO A 187 8.89 3.00 -13.72
N GLY A 188 9.36 1.83 -14.19
CA GLY A 188 8.52 0.89 -14.95
C GLY A 188 7.33 0.38 -14.11
N PRO A 189 7.59 -0.29 -12.97
CA PRO A 189 6.55 -0.71 -12.05
C PRO A 189 5.66 0.44 -11.54
N ALA A 190 6.22 1.63 -11.27
CA ALA A 190 5.42 2.79 -10.88
C ALA A 190 4.38 3.16 -11.95
N LEU A 191 4.79 3.20 -13.23
CA LEU A 191 3.88 3.48 -14.34
C LEU A 191 2.76 2.44 -14.46
N TRP A 192 3.07 1.17 -14.18
CA TRP A 192 2.07 0.10 -14.19
C TRP A 192 1.00 0.30 -13.11
N HIS A 193 1.39 0.69 -11.89
CA HIS A 193 0.45 0.91 -10.79
C HIS A 193 -0.31 2.24 -10.91
N LEU A 194 0.29 3.29 -11.50
CA LEU A 194 -0.44 4.49 -11.92
C LEU A 194 -1.56 4.14 -12.92
N ARG A 195 -1.25 3.28 -13.90
CA ARG A 195 -2.24 2.74 -14.85
C ARG A 195 -3.28 1.87 -14.14
N GLY A 196 -2.87 1.09 -13.15
CA GLY A 196 -3.76 0.29 -12.30
C GLY A 196 -4.85 1.13 -11.63
N LEU A 197 -4.48 2.26 -11.00
CA LEU A 197 -5.46 3.16 -10.38
C LEU A 197 -6.46 3.72 -11.39
N ARG A 198 -6.00 4.07 -12.60
CA ARG A 198 -6.88 4.53 -13.69
C ARG A 198 -7.88 3.43 -14.09
N ARG A 199 -7.43 2.17 -14.15
CA ARG A 199 -8.27 1.00 -14.48
C ARG A 199 -9.26 0.65 -13.38
N LEU A 200 -9.01 1.06 -12.14
CA LEU A 200 -9.99 1.03 -11.04
C LEU A 200 -10.94 2.24 -11.02
N GLY A 201 -10.99 3.02 -12.11
CA GLY A 201 -11.98 4.08 -12.30
C GLY A 201 -11.61 5.44 -11.73
N ARG A 202 -10.40 5.64 -11.21
CA ARG A 202 -9.92 6.95 -10.73
C ARG A 202 -9.56 7.84 -11.89
N SER A 203 -9.90 9.13 -11.86
CA SER A 203 -9.58 10.10 -12.93
C SER A 203 -8.06 10.36 -13.06
N VAL A 204 -7.58 11.01 -14.14
CA VAL A 204 -6.16 11.40 -14.23
C VAL A 204 -5.82 12.33 -13.07
N GLU A 205 -6.70 13.28 -12.78
CA GLU A 205 -6.56 14.24 -11.70
C GLU A 205 -6.51 13.57 -10.32
N ASP A 206 -7.35 12.57 -10.07
CA ASP A 206 -7.34 11.84 -8.80
C ASP A 206 -6.02 11.08 -8.61
N VAL A 207 -5.53 10.44 -9.66
CA VAL A 207 -4.26 9.69 -9.60
C VAL A 207 -3.08 10.64 -9.44
N GLU A 208 -3.10 11.80 -10.09
CA GLU A 208 -2.11 12.85 -9.90
C GLU A 208 -2.09 13.35 -8.45
N LYS A 209 -3.25 13.58 -7.83
CA LYS A 209 -3.38 13.95 -6.41
C LYS A 209 -2.85 12.87 -5.47
N VAL A 210 -3.15 11.60 -5.76
CA VAL A 210 -2.57 10.46 -5.04
C VAL A 210 -1.04 10.48 -5.16
N GLN A 211 -0.51 10.66 -6.36
CA GLN A 211 0.92 10.75 -6.61
C GLN A 211 1.58 11.92 -5.86
N GLN A 212 0.98 13.11 -5.87
CA GLN A 212 1.47 14.27 -5.11
C GLN A 212 1.53 14.00 -3.60
N ALA A 213 0.57 13.26 -3.05
CA ALA A 213 0.61 12.85 -1.64
C ALA A 213 1.78 11.90 -1.35
N ILE A 214 2.12 10.98 -2.28
CA ILE A 214 3.31 10.11 -2.16
C ILE A 214 4.58 10.94 -2.18
N GLU A 215 4.64 11.92 -3.08
CA GLU A 215 5.78 12.82 -3.25
C GLU A 215 6.02 13.67 -2.01
N ALA A 216 4.95 14.17 -1.36
CA ALA A 216 5.05 14.89 -0.08
C ALA A 216 5.75 14.04 0.99
N VAL A 217 5.35 12.78 1.16
CA VAL A 217 5.98 11.85 2.13
C VAL A 217 7.41 11.51 1.75
N ALA A 218 7.70 11.31 0.46
CA ALA A 218 9.05 11.00 -0.02
C ALA A 218 10.01 12.18 0.21
N VAL A 219 9.60 13.39 -0.15
CA VAL A 219 10.35 14.63 0.09
C VAL A 219 10.55 14.86 1.59
N TRP A 220 9.49 14.69 2.39
CA TRP A 220 9.57 14.75 3.84
C TRP A 220 10.56 13.74 4.41
N SER A 221 10.70 12.57 3.79
CA SER A 221 11.66 11.53 4.19
C SER A 221 13.09 11.80 3.71
N GLY A 222 13.31 12.88 2.95
CA GLY A 222 14.60 13.27 2.38
C GLY A 222 14.92 12.63 1.03
N LYS A 223 13.94 12.06 0.33
CA LYS A 223 14.12 11.47 -0.99
C LYS A 223 13.98 12.51 -2.10
N SER A 224 14.72 12.32 -3.18
CA SER A 224 14.50 13.06 -4.42
C SER A 224 13.39 12.40 -5.24
N ILE A 225 12.48 13.21 -5.77
CA ILE A 225 11.40 12.78 -6.68
C ILE A 225 11.70 13.12 -8.14
N LYS A 226 12.93 13.58 -8.43
CA LYS A 226 13.32 14.00 -9.78
C LYS A 226 13.26 12.82 -10.75
N GLY A 227 12.54 12.99 -11.85
CA GLY A 227 12.43 11.99 -12.91
C GLY A 227 11.44 10.87 -12.63
N TRP A 228 10.62 10.98 -11.57
CA TRP A 228 9.51 10.05 -11.35
C TRP A 228 8.50 10.14 -12.50
N PRO A 229 7.96 9.01 -12.99
CA PRO A 229 6.93 9.01 -14.01
C PRO A 229 5.66 9.68 -13.47
N ARG A 230 4.88 10.30 -14.35
CA ARG A 230 3.59 10.90 -14.05
C ARG A 230 2.47 10.05 -14.62
N VAL A 231 1.26 10.19 -14.06
CA VAL A 231 0.07 9.59 -14.64
C VAL A 231 -0.19 10.06 -16.09
N ILE A 232 0.19 11.29 -16.43
CA ILE A 232 0.06 11.82 -17.79
C ILE A 232 1.01 11.16 -18.81
N ASP A 233 2.02 10.43 -18.35
CA ASP A 233 2.93 9.69 -19.23
C ASP A 233 2.32 8.37 -19.74
N ILE A 234 1.16 7.98 -19.22
CA ILE A 234 0.41 6.80 -19.66
C ILE A 234 -0.23 7.10 -21.03
N ARG A 235 0.27 6.44 -22.08
CA ARG A 235 -0.11 6.70 -23.48
C ARG A 235 -1.32 5.92 -23.99
N ASP A 236 -1.83 4.97 -23.22
CA ASP A 236 -2.88 4.06 -23.67
C ASP A 236 -4.28 4.64 -23.36
N GLY A 237 -5.20 4.56 -24.33
CA GLY A 237 -6.64 4.72 -24.07
C GLY A 237 -7.11 3.60 -23.12
N ILE A 238 -7.84 3.99 -22.06
CA ILE A 238 -8.27 3.09 -20.96
C ILE A 238 -9.11 1.91 -21.44
#